data_AF-A0A8S3C9C6-F1
#
_entry.id   AF-A0A8S3C9C6-F1
#
_cell.length_a   1.000
_cell.length_b   1.000
_cell.length_c   1.000
_cell.angle_alpha   90.00
_cell.angle_beta   90.00
_cell.angle_gamma   90.00
#
_symmetry.space_group_name_H-M   'P 1'
#
loop_
_entity.id
_entity.type
_entity.pdbx_description
1 polymer ?
#
loop_
_entity_poly.entity_id
_entity_poly.type
_entity_poly.pdbx_seq_one_letter_code
_entity_poly.pdbx_strand_id
1 'polypeptide(L)'
;AKYDNTNKNKNENDVCLTQGCISAATHQLRSIDSAVSSNLCKDFYTYACGGWQKTHPIQSFDVERTILGDIIDRRDTEIERLLDSPIIRSNQRSWEYKVKTYYTECRDDYIRVNNTASYMIALIQDPATVNGWYMFDNSAENASQEFLVKNETLYQQMSHIHGDLGNLAVFGIRTRFDEDDPTIKRLEFYPAALSMELSDYLDDDPISIPRREAFQIYITDIMKLLAKDAGITDMNVEIRAATVAGDVFSVERFLADSLRRNPTSSVPRTTNLQEISTQFSVKAKQKVMKEIYML
;
A
#
# COMPACT_ATOMS: atom_id res chain seq x y z
N ALA A 1 -0.63 10.44 -37.87
CA ALA A 1 -0.48 11.65 -38.71
C ALA A 1 0.85 11.54 -39.45
N LYS A 2 0.85 11.62 -40.78
CA LYS A 2 2.06 11.54 -41.61
C LYS A 2 2.82 12.87 -41.49
N TYR A 3 4.10 12.81 -41.13
CA TYR A 3 5.02 13.94 -41.23
C TYR A 3 5.41 14.11 -42.70
N ASP A 4 4.89 15.17 -43.32
CA ASP A 4 5.28 15.57 -44.67
C ASP A 4 6.41 16.60 -44.56
N ASN A 5 7.57 16.26 -45.11
CA ASN A 5 8.80 17.02 -45.01
C ASN A 5 9.19 17.59 -46.37
N THR A 6 8.43 18.58 -46.84
CA THR A 6 8.82 19.40 -47.99
C THR A 6 8.32 20.84 -47.81
N ASN A 7 9.18 21.69 -47.26
CA ASN A 7 9.45 23.01 -47.86
C ASN A 7 10.67 23.67 -47.20
N LYS A 8 11.79 23.69 -47.94
CA LYS A 8 12.92 24.58 -47.69
C LYS A 8 12.53 25.99 -48.09
N ASN A 9 12.25 26.84 -47.09
CA ASN A 9 12.52 28.27 -47.13
C ASN A 9 12.98 28.67 -45.72
N LYS A 10 14.30 28.84 -45.55
CA LYS A 10 14.91 29.36 -44.32
C LYS A 10 14.49 30.83 -44.17
N ASN A 11 13.46 31.08 -43.38
CA ASN A 11 13.22 32.39 -42.79
C ASN A 11 14.05 32.52 -41.51
N GLU A 12 14.70 33.66 -41.33
CA GLU A 12 15.58 34.00 -40.20
C GLU A 12 14.84 34.21 -38.86
N ASN A 13 13.59 33.74 -38.73
CA ASN A 13 12.84 33.71 -37.47
C ASN A 13 11.85 32.53 -37.47
N ASP A 14 12.37 31.31 -37.41
CA ASP A 14 11.60 30.07 -37.23
C ASP A 14 11.21 29.88 -35.75
N VAL A 15 10.71 30.94 -35.12
CA VAL A 15 10.32 30.94 -33.70
C VAL A 15 8.84 30.62 -33.60
N CYS A 16 8.50 29.55 -32.88
CA CYS A 16 7.11 29.19 -32.64
C CYS A 16 6.46 30.17 -31.66
N LEU A 17 5.42 30.89 -32.13
CA LEU A 17 4.65 31.85 -31.32
C LEU A 17 3.22 31.38 -31.01
N THR A 18 2.96 30.08 -31.14
CA THR A 18 1.66 29.52 -30.71
C THR A 18 1.52 29.62 -29.19
N GLN A 19 0.28 29.67 -28.69
CA GLN A 19 0.01 29.70 -27.25
C GLN A 19 0.69 28.54 -26.50
N GLY A 20 0.72 27.35 -27.11
CA GLY A 20 1.40 26.18 -26.56
C GLY A 20 2.92 26.39 -26.43
N CYS A 21 3.56 26.92 -27.47
CA CYS A 21 5.00 27.21 -27.45
C CYS A 21 5.36 28.28 -26.43
N ILE A 22 4.59 29.37 -26.34
CA ILE A 22 4.83 30.44 -25.37
C ILE A 22 4.66 29.91 -23.93
N SER A 23 3.62 29.11 -23.68
CA SER A 23 3.36 28.55 -22.35
C SER A 23 4.46 27.57 -21.93
N ALA A 24 4.88 26.68 -22.84
CA ALA A 24 5.95 25.72 -22.59
C ALA A 24 7.30 26.41 -22.37
N ALA A 25 7.66 27.39 -23.20
CA ALA A 25 8.88 28.17 -23.04
C ALA A 25 8.89 28.94 -21.72
N THR A 26 7.76 29.56 -21.34
CA THR A 26 7.61 30.27 -20.06
C THR A 26 7.78 29.33 -18.88
N HIS A 27 7.17 28.14 -18.91
CA HIS A 27 7.33 27.13 -17.87
C HIS A 27 8.81 26.71 -17.74
N GLN A 28 9.46 26.40 -18.85
CA GLN A 28 10.86 25.98 -18.86
C GLN A 28 11.79 27.07 -18.30
N LEU A 29 11.60 28.33 -18.71
CA LEU A 29 12.40 29.45 -18.23
C LEU A 29 12.24 29.69 -16.73
N ARG A 30 11.07 29.39 -16.15
CA ARG A 30 10.85 29.48 -14.70
C ARG A 30 11.54 28.35 -13.93
N SER A 31 11.67 27.18 -14.54
CA SER A 31 12.36 26.04 -13.93
C SER A 31 13.89 26.17 -13.93
N ILE A 32 14.43 26.84 -14.96
CA ILE A 32 15.87 27.03 -15.13
C ILE A 32 16.43 28.02 -14.10
N ASP A 33 17.58 27.68 -13.50
CA ASP A 33 18.43 28.62 -12.78
C ASP A 33 19.55 29.15 -13.68
N SER A 34 19.31 30.28 -14.34
CA SER A 34 20.27 30.86 -15.28
C SER A 34 21.56 31.36 -14.61
N ALA A 35 21.55 31.56 -13.28
CA ALA A 35 22.72 32.03 -12.53
C ALA A 35 23.86 31.01 -12.49
N VAL A 36 23.55 29.72 -12.66
CA VAL A 36 24.54 28.63 -12.63
C VAL A 36 24.92 28.13 -14.04
N SER A 37 24.63 28.91 -15.09
CA SER A 37 24.87 28.52 -16.49
C SER A 37 26.33 28.14 -16.78
N SER A 38 27.30 28.74 -16.09
CA SER A 38 28.72 28.37 -16.23
C SER A 38 29.06 26.95 -15.75
N ASN A 39 28.18 26.31 -14.97
CA ASN A 39 28.34 24.96 -14.42
C ASN A 39 27.47 23.89 -15.10
N LEU A 40 26.79 24.24 -16.21
CA LEU A 40 25.90 23.37 -17.00
C LEU A 40 26.44 21.94 -17.25
N CYS A 41 27.73 21.80 -17.59
CA CYS A 41 28.34 20.51 -17.91
C CYS A 41 28.68 19.67 -16.67
N LYS A 42 28.67 20.28 -15.47
CA LYS A 42 28.99 19.61 -14.20
C LYS A 42 27.73 19.27 -13.41
N ASP A 43 26.75 20.15 -13.44
CA ASP A 43 25.48 19.99 -12.74
C ASP A 43 24.34 20.55 -13.59
N PHE A 44 23.95 19.75 -14.58
CA PHE A 44 22.82 20.09 -15.45
C PHE A 44 21.49 20.11 -14.69
N TYR A 45 21.39 19.34 -13.59
CA TYR A 45 20.17 19.27 -12.78
C TYR A 45 19.88 20.60 -12.10
N THR A 46 20.87 21.19 -11.40
CA THR A 46 20.69 22.49 -10.75
C THR A 46 20.43 23.60 -11.78
N TYR A 47 21.07 23.55 -12.95
CA TYR A 47 20.74 24.48 -14.03
C TYR A 47 19.30 24.31 -14.52
N ALA A 48 18.86 23.10 -14.82
CA ALA A 48 17.56 22.86 -15.45
C ALA A 48 16.38 22.99 -14.48
N CYS A 49 16.59 22.68 -13.20
CA CYS A 49 15.53 22.54 -12.20
C CYS A 49 15.67 23.50 -11.01
N GLY A 50 16.82 24.15 -10.82
CA GLY A 50 17.10 24.95 -9.62
C GLY A 50 16.15 26.14 -9.44
N GLY A 51 15.63 26.72 -10.52
CA GLY A 51 14.59 27.76 -10.46
C GLY A 51 13.26 27.22 -9.95
N TRP A 52 12.89 26.00 -10.35
CA TRP A 52 11.68 25.32 -9.87
C TRP A 52 11.79 25.02 -8.37
N GLN A 53 12.92 24.46 -7.93
CA GLN A 53 13.16 24.15 -6.51
C GLN A 53 13.04 25.37 -5.60
N LYS A 54 13.53 26.54 -6.04
CA LYS A 54 13.42 27.80 -5.27
C LYS A 54 11.99 28.29 -5.12
N THR A 55 11.10 27.93 -6.04
CA THR A 55 9.70 28.42 -6.08
C THR A 55 8.68 27.39 -5.61
N HIS A 56 9.10 26.14 -5.42
CA HIS A 56 8.25 25.02 -4.99
C HIS A 56 8.86 24.32 -3.76
N PRO A 57 8.92 25.01 -2.60
CA PRO A 57 9.39 24.38 -1.38
C PRO A 57 8.48 23.21 -0.97
N ILE A 58 9.09 22.19 -0.38
CA ILE A 58 8.38 21.08 0.26
C ILE A 58 7.71 21.64 1.52
N GLN A 59 6.40 21.43 1.64
CA GLN A 59 5.63 21.89 2.80
C GLN A 59 5.76 20.88 3.95
N SER A 60 5.39 21.27 5.17
CA SER A 60 5.55 20.40 6.35
C SER A 60 4.73 19.10 6.29
N PHE A 61 3.74 19.04 5.42
CA PHE A 61 2.86 17.88 5.20
C PHE A 61 3.24 17.06 3.96
N ASP A 62 4.23 17.52 3.18
CA ASP A 62 4.71 16.83 1.99
C ASP A 62 6.02 16.09 2.32
N VAL A 63 6.13 14.81 1.94
CA VAL A 63 7.38 14.05 2.07
C VAL A 63 8.34 14.40 0.92
N GLU A 64 7.77 14.64 -0.26
CA GLU A 64 8.49 15.08 -1.44
C GLU A 64 7.62 16.02 -2.26
N ARG A 65 8.23 16.77 -3.17
CA ARG A 65 7.50 17.56 -4.16
C ARG A 65 8.17 17.42 -5.52
N THR A 66 7.37 17.06 -6.52
CA THR A 66 7.83 16.87 -7.90
C THR A 66 6.87 17.50 -8.89
N ILE A 67 7.31 17.73 -10.12
CA ILE A 67 6.44 18.22 -11.20
C ILE A 67 5.27 17.26 -11.45
N LEU A 68 5.52 15.95 -11.40
CA LEU A 68 4.46 14.95 -11.55
C LEU A 68 3.48 14.99 -10.38
N GLY A 69 3.98 15.19 -9.15
CA GLY A 69 3.16 15.43 -7.96
C GLY A 69 2.24 16.62 -8.15
N ASP A 70 2.77 17.80 -8.51
CA ASP A 70 1.96 18.99 -8.76
C ASP A 70 0.88 18.77 -9.85
N ILE A 71 1.14 17.92 -10.86
CA ILE A 71 0.16 17.55 -11.89
C ILE A 71 -0.92 16.63 -11.32
N ILE A 72 -0.52 15.64 -10.51
CA ILE A 72 -1.43 14.73 -9.81
C ILE A 72 -2.35 15.51 -8.88
N ASP A 73 -1.82 16.44 -8.08
CA ASP A 73 -2.61 17.27 -7.15
C ASP A 73 -3.68 18.10 -7.88
N ARG A 74 -3.31 18.70 -9.02
CA ARG A 74 -4.27 19.46 -9.85
C ARG A 74 -5.35 18.55 -10.44
N ARG A 75 -4.99 17.35 -10.89
CA ARG A 75 -5.94 16.35 -11.37
C ARG A 75 -6.89 15.94 -10.24
N ASP A 76 -6.35 15.68 -9.06
CA ASP A 76 -7.12 15.19 -7.92
C ASP A 76 -8.08 16.26 -7.41
N THR A 77 -7.67 17.53 -7.40
CA THR A 77 -8.57 18.67 -7.14
C THR A 77 -9.77 18.70 -8.11
N GLU A 78 -9.55 18.41 -9.39
CA GLU A 78 -10.63 18.36 -10.38
C GLU A 78 -11.52 17.11 -10.18
N ILE A 79 -10.93 15.96 -9.82
CA ILE A 79 -11.68 14.75 -9.48
C ILE A 79 -12.55 15.00 -8.24
N GLU A 80 -12.03 15.61 -7.19
CA GLU A 80 -12.77 16.00 -5.99
C GLU A 80 -13.95 16.90 -6.36
N ARG A 81 -13.73 17.92 -7.18
CA ARG A 81 -14.79 18.80 -7.68
C ARG A 81 -15.90 18.03 -8.42
N LEU A 82 -15.53 17.01 -9.20
CA LEU A 82 -16.50 16.15 -9.89
C LEU A 82 -17.25 15.24 -8.91
N LEU A 83 -16.58 14.73 -7.88
CA LEU A 83 -17.20 13.88 -6.85
C LEU A 83 -18.13 14.67 -5.93
N ASP A 84 -17.78 15.92 -5.59
CA ASP A 84 -18.60 16.86 -4.80
C ASP A 84 -19.83 17.37 -5.56
N SER A 85 -19.87 17.23 -6.88
CA SER A 85 -21.04 17.65 -7.66
C SER A 85 -22.27 16.77 -7.36
N PRO A 86 -23.49 17.32 -7.40
CA PRO A 86 -24.71 16.55 -7.13
C PRO A 86 -24.82 15.26 -7.94
N ILE A 87 -25.36 14.20 -7.34
CA ILE A 87 -25.60 12.94 -8.04
C ILE A 87 -26.72 13.14 -9.07
N ILE A 88 -26.40 13.02 -10.35
CA ILE A 88 -27.39 13.15 -11.44
C ILE A 88 -28.10 11.81 -11.65
N ARG A 89 -27.34 10.71 -11.69
CA ARG A 89 -27.87 9.35 -11.81
C ARG A 89 -28.16 8.74 -10.45
N SER A 90 -29.31 9.08 -9.87
CA SER A 90 -29.73 8.68 -8.51
C SER A 90 -30.10 7.20 -8.33
N ASN A 91 -30.08 6.38 -9.39
CA ASN A 91 -30.27 4.94 -9.26
C ASN A 91 -29.09 4.33 -8.47
N GLN A 92 -29.36 3.61 -7.38
CA GLN A 92 -28.34 3.00 -6.51
C GLN A 92 -27.42 1.99 -7.21
N ARG A 93 -27.84 1.44 -8.36
CA ARG A 93 -26.98 0.56 -9.18
C ARG A 93 -26.03 1.32 -10.10
N SER A 94 -26.23 2.63 -10.27
CA SER A 94 -25.38 3.49 -11.09
C SER A 94 -23.98 3.62 -10.49
N TRP A 95 -22.96 3.62 -11.35
CA TRP A 95 -21.58 3.88 -10.94
C TRP A 95 -21.45 5.25 -10.27
N GLU A 96 -22.20 6.26 -10.75
CA GLU A 96 -22.13 7.64 -10.26
C GLU A 96 -22.66 7.74 -8.82
N TYR A 97 -23.81 7.10 -8.54
CA TYR A 97 -24.34 7.02 -7.18
C TYR A 97 -23.32 6.37 -6.25
N LYS A 98 -22.82 5.18 -6.62
CA LYS A 98 -21.90 4.41 -5.76
C LYS A 98 -20.61 5.16 -5.45
N VAL A 99 -19.94 5.71 -6.46
CA VAL A 99 -18.64 6.37 -6.27
C VAL A 99 -18.77 7.67 -5.47
N LYS A 100 -19.82 8.47 -5.74
CA LYS A 100 -20.04 9.72 -5.02
C LYS A 100 -20.50 9.48 -3.58
N THR A 101 -21.41 8.53 -3.35
CA THR A 101 -21.78 8.13 -1.98
C THR A 101 -20.56 7.62 -1.23
N TYR A 102 -19.77 6.71 -1.79
CA TYR A 102 -18.55 6.22 -1.13
C TYR A 102 -17.58 7.37 -0.77
N TYR A 103 -17.38 8.31 -1.69
CA TYR A 103 -16.54 9.49 -1.44
C TYR A 103 -17.09 10.37 -0.32
N THR A 104 -18.40 10.67 -0.31
CA THR A 104 -19.04 11.45 0.74
C THR A 104 -18.93 10.77 2.11
N GLU A 105 -19.21 9.47 2.19
CA GLU A 105 -19.12 8.70 3.43
C GLU A 105 -17.67 8.65 3.98
N CYS A 106 -16.66 8.59 3.10
CA CYS A 106 -15.25 8.64 3.50
C CYS A 106 -14.85 9.99 4.11
N ARG A 107 -15.44 11.09 3.62
CA ARG A 107 -15.18 12.46 4.09
C ARG A 107 -16.02 12.89 5.29
N ASP A 108 -17.05 12.12 5.65
CA ASP A 108 -17.87 12.41 6.82
C ASP A 108 -17.10 12.10 8.12
N ASP A 109 -16.52 13.15 8.68
CA ASP A 109 -15.76 13.09 9.94
C ASP A 109 -16.58 12.54 11.10
N TYR A 110 -17.89 12.79 11.15
CA TYR A 110 -18.75 12.32 12.23
C TYR A 110 -18.91 10.80 12.18
N ILE A 111 -19.21 10.25 11.00
CA ILE A 111 -19.31 8.80 10.79
C ILE A 111 -17.96 8.13 11.08
N ARG A 112 -16.86 8.72 10.58
CA ARG A 112 -15.51 8.21 10.81
C ARG A 112 -15.14 8.21 12.29
N VAL A 113 -15.35 9.31 13.01
CA VAL A 113 -14.90 9.41 14.41
C VAL A 113 -15.79 8.59 15.35
N ASN A 114 -17.10 8.55 15.13
CA ASN A 114 -18.01 7.93 16.10
C ASN A 114 -18.10 6.40 15.97
N ASN A 115 -17.86 5.84 14.78
CA ASN A 115 -18.18 4.43 14.51
C ASN A 115 -16.98 3.57 14.04
N THR A 116 -15.85 4.17 13.62
CA THR A 116 -14.73 3.40 13.03
C THR A 116 -14.19 2.33 13.97
N ALA A 117 -13.96 2.66 15.24
CA ALA A 117 -13.47 1.70 16.22
C ALA A 117 -14.45 0.53 16.39
N SER A 118 -15.76 0.82 16.51
CA SER A 118 -16.79 -0.21 16.66
C SER A 118 -16.88 -1.13 15.44
N TYR A 119 -16.78 -0.60 14.22
CA TYR A 119 -16.75 -1.43 13.01
C TYR A 119 -15.50 -2.31 12.96
N MET A 120 -14.35 -1.77 13.32
CA MET A 120 -13.09 -2.53 13.33
C MET A 120 -13.10 -3.62 14.40
N ILE A 121 -13.57 -3.32 15.61
CA ILE A 121 -13.72 -4.30 16.69
C ILE A 121 -14.70 -5.40 16.29
N ALA A 122 -15.86 -5.04 15.71
CA ALA A 122 -16.84 -6.01 15.24
C ALA A 122 -16.25 -6.92 14.15
N LEU A 123 -15.48 -6.37 13.21
CA LEU A 123 -14.79 -7.15 12.18
C LEU A 123 -13.77 -8.11 12.79
N ILE A 124 -12.94 -7.63 13.72
CA ILE A 124 -11.91 -8.47 14.35
C ILE A 124 -12.56 -9.59 15.16
N GLN A 125 -13.65 -9.30 15.89
CA GLN A 125 -14.32 -10.27 16.75
C GLN A 125 -15.27 -11.21 16.01
N ASP A 126 -15.59 -10.94 14.74
CA ASP A 126 -16.53 -11.74 13.96
C ASP A 126 -15.96 -13.16 13.72
N PRO A 127 -16.63 -14.22 14.24
CA PRO A 127 -16.23 -15.60 14.02
C PRO A 127 -16.24 -16.04 12.56
N ALA A 128 -16.95 -15.31 11.68
CA ALA A 128 -17.00 -15.60 10.25
C ALA A 128 -15.85 -14.97 9.46
N THR A 129 -14.99 -14.14 10.08
CA THR A 129 -13.86 -13.49 9.41
C THR A 129 -12.53 -13.72 10.13
N VAL A 130 -12.09 -12.77 10.97
CA VAL A 130 -10.80 -12.83 11.66
C VAL A 130 -10.86 -13.80 12.86
N ASN A 131 -12.06 -14.02 13.42
CA ASN A 131 -12.31 -14.92 14.54
C ASN A 131 -11.52 -14.53 15.80
N GLY A 132 -11.48 -13.22 16.06
CA GLY A 132 -10.93 -12.61 17.25
C GLY A 132 -9.50 -12.15 17.12
N TRP A 133 -9.02 -11.54 18.20
CA TRP A 133 -7.61 -11.33 18.47
C TRP A 133 -7.43 -11.43 19.98
N TYR A 134 -6.35 -12.04 20.45
CA TYR A 134 -6.15 -12.27 21.88
C TYR A 134 -6.09 -10.99 22.72
N MET A 135 -5.91 -9.82 22.09
CA MET A 135 -6.08 -8.52 22.75
C MET A 135 -7.47 -8.37 23.40
N PHE A 136 -8.49 -9.01 22.83
CA PHE A 136 -9.88 -8.99 23.29
C PHE A 136 -10.26 -10.19 24.16
N ASP A 137 -9.31 -11.09 24.46
CA ASP A 137 -9.57 -12.25 25.29
C ASP A 137 -9.37 -11.91 26.77
N ASN A 138 -10.47 -11.81 27.51
CA ASN A 138 -10.47 -11.54 28.94
C ASN A 138 -10.11 -12.80 29.77
N SER A 139 -9.96 -13.96 29.12
CA SER A 139 -9.60 -15.22 29.76
C SER A 139 -8.12 -15.55 29.56
N ALA A 140 -7.39 -15.56 30.68
CA ALA A 140 -6.02 -16.05 30.90
C ALA A 140 -4.85 -15.04 30.77
N GLU A 141 -3.96 -15.11 31.76
CA GLU A 141 -2.59 -14.57 31.72
C GLU A 141 -1.75 -15.11 30.53
N ASN A 142 -2.22 -16.17 29.84
CA ASN A 142 -1.57 -16.85 28.72
C ASN A 142 -2.40 -16.83 27.41
N ALA A 143 -3.25 -15.81 27.21
CA ALA A 143 -4.20 -15.73 26.11
C ALA A 143 -3.59 -15.99 24.71
N SER A 144 -2.32 -15.63 24.46
CA SER A 144 -1.66 -15.89 23.16
C SER A 144 -1.49 -17.38 22.83
N GLN A 145 -1.33 -18.26 23.83
CA GLN A 145 -1.18 -19.71 23.63
C GLN A 145 -2.52 -20.43 23.49
N GLU A 146 -3.58 -19.91 24.13
CA GLU A 146 -4.93 -20.52 24.13
C GLU A 146 -5.84 -20.01 23.01
N PHE A 147 -5.58 -18.79 22.49
CA PHE A 147 -6.41 -18.14 21.48
C PHE A 147 -6.50 -18.93 20.16
N LEU A 148 -5.40 -19.55 19.72
CA LEU A 148 -5.32 -20.29 18.46
C LEU A 148 -6.11 -21.61 18.43
N VAL A 149 -6.77 -22.00 19.52
CA VAL A 149 -7.40 -23.32 19.67
C VAL A 149 -8.94 -23.24 19.66
N LYS A 150 -9.52 -22.04 19.54
CA LYS A 150 -10.92 -21.82 19.92
C LYS A 150 -12.01 -22.29 18.93
N ASN A 151 -11.70 -22.88 17.76
CA ASN A 151 -12.56 -23.81 16.96
C ASN A 151 -12.17 -23.93 15.48
N GLU A 152 -11.27 -23.07 14.97
CA GLU A 152 -10.84 -23.07 13.57
C GLU A 152 -9.35 -23.38 13.43
N THR A 153 -8.97 -23.93 12.28
CA THR A 153 -7.55 -24.05 11.91
C THR A 153 -7.02 -22.70 11.45
N LEU A 154 -5.74 -22.42 11.68
CA LEU A 154 -5.03 -21.25 11.14
C LEU A 154 -5.31 -21.04 9.63
N TYR A 155 -5.43 -22.13 8.86
CA TYR A 155 -5.71 -22.07 7.43
C TYR A 155 -7.10 -21.50 7.10
N GLN A 156 -8.11 -21.75 7.94
CA GLN A 156 -9.46 -21.20 7.74
C GLN A 156 -9.45 -19.70 7.99
N GLN A 157 -8.85 -19.25 9.10
CA GLN A 157 -8.68 -17.83 9.39
C GLN A 157 -7.91 -17.11 8.29
N MET A 158 -6.79 -17.70 7.81
CA MET A 158 -6.06 -17.13 6.67
C MET A 158 -6.91 -17.06 5.40
N SER A 159 -7.78 -18.05 5.13
CA SER A 159 -8.69 -18.01 3.98
C SER A 159 -9.68 -16.85 4.06
N HIS A 160 -10.20 -16.53 5.25
CA HIS A 160 -11.11 -15.41 5.45
C HIS A 160 -10.37 -14.06 5.32
N ILE A 161 -9.19 -13.95 5.94
CA ILE A 161 -8.35 -12.75 5.85
C ILE A 161 -7.94 -12.46 4.40
N HIS A 162 -7.53 -13.49 3.64
CA HIS A 162 -7.16 -13.36 2.23
C HIS A 162 -8.37 -13.13 1.32
N GLY A 163 -9.41 -13.95 1.47
CA GLY A 163 -10.53 -14.04 0.54
C GLY A 163 -11.62 -13.01 0.77
N ASP A 164 -12.00 -12.78 2.02
CA ASP A 164 -13.12 -11.90 2.38
C ASP A 164 -12.65 -10.47 2.65
N LEU A 165 -11.47 -10.30 3.27
CA LEU A 165 -10.92 -8.98 3.60
C LEU A 165 -9.92 -8.45 2.56
N GLY A 166 -9.45 -9.31 1.65
CA GLY A 166 -8.42 -8.94 0.67
C GLY A 166 -7.06 -8.63 1.28
N ASN A 167 -6.82 -9.01 2.54
CA ASN A 167 -5.56 -8.78 3.24
C ASN A 167 -4.65 -10.00 3.06
N LEU A 168 -3.48 -9.79 2.46
CA LEU A 168 -2.56 -10.86 2.07
C LEU A 168 -1.48 -11.09 3.14
N ALA A 169 -1.89 -11.58 4.31
CA ALA A 169 -0.98 -11.84 5.42
C ALA A 169 -0.08 -13.07 5.16
N VAL A 170 1.19 -13.00 5.59
CA VAL A 170 2.25 -14.04 5.47
C VAL A 170 2.73 -14.29 4.04
N PHE A 171 1.81 -14.54 3.10
CA PHE A 171 2.09 -14.66 1.68
C PHE A 171 0.93 -14.08 0.86
N GLY A 172 1.27 -13.56 -0.32
CA GLY A 172 0.30 -13.11 -1.31
C GLY A 172 -0.18 -14.24 -2.20
N ILE A 173 -1.45 -14.16 -2.56
CA ILE A 173 -2.07 -15.02 -3.57
C ILE A 173 -2.76 -14.11 -4.58
N ARG A 174 -2.49 -14.30 -5.87
CA ARG A 174 -3.21 -13.60 -6.94
C ARG A 174 -3.39 -14.46 -8.16
N THR A 175 -4.36 -14.12 -9.00
CA THR A 175 -4.46 -14.69 -10.34
C THR A 175 -3.66 -13.86 -11.32
N ARG A 176 -2.75 -14.47 -12.06
CA ARG A 176 -1.98 -13.82 -13.13
C ARG A 176 -2.13 -14.61 -14.42
N PHE A 177 -2.03 -13.91 -15.55
CA PHE A 177 -1.88 -14.59 -16.83
C PHE A 177 -0.50 -15.23 -16.89
N ASP A 178 -0.44 -16.44 -17.44
CA ASP A 178 0.82 -17.12 -17.72
C ASP A 178 1.65 -16.24 -18.67
N GLU A 179 2.94 -16.10 -18.36
CA GLU A 179 3.86 -15.22 -19.10
C GLU A 179 4.18 -15.76 -20.50
N ASP A 180 4.13 -17.08 -20.67
CA ASP A 180 4.37 -17.77 -21.94
C ASP A 180 3.06 -17.96 -22.75
N ASP A 181 1.92 -18.12 -22.06
CA ASP A 181 0.60 -18.24 -22.68
C ASP A 181 -0.47 -17.35 -21.99
N PRO A 182 -0.72 -16.13 -22.50
CA PRO A 182 -1.66 -15.21 -21.89
C PRO A 182 -3.13 -15.64 -22.00
N THR A 183 -3.44 -16.77 -22.65
CA THR A 183 -4.79 -17.37 -22.63
C THR A 183 -5.04 -18.17 -21.36
N ILE A 184 -3.98 -18.53 -20.62
CA ILE A 184 -4.05 -19.30 -19.38
C ILE A 184 -3.96 -18.35 -18.19
N LYS A 185 -4.86 -18.54 -17.22
CA LYS A 185 -4.76 -17.91 -15.90
C LYS A 185 -4.25 -18.93 -14.89
N ARG A 186 -3.28 -18.53 -14.08
CA ARG A 186 -2.73 -19.36 -13.02
C ARG A 186 -2.80 -18.64 -11.67
N LEU A 187 -2.78 -19.43 -10.61
CA LEU A 187 -2.64 -18.92 -9.25
C LEU A 187 -1.16 -18.71 -8.98
N GLU A 188 -0.80 -17.54 -8.48
CA GLU A 188 0.57 -17.16 -8.14
C GLU A 188 0.66 -16.90 -6.65
N PHE A 189 1.63 -17.55 -6.00
CA PHE A 189 2.01 -17.30 -4.62
C PHE A 189 3.31 -16.51 -4.62
N TYR A 190 3.35 -15.47 -3.81
CA TYR A 190 4.51 -14.59 -3.68
C TYR A 190 4.66 -14.16 -2.22
N PRO A 191 5.85 -13.72 -1.79
CA PRO A 191 6.02 -13.18 -0.44
C PRO A 191 5.09 -11.99 -0.20
N ALA A 192 4.41 -11.96 0.94
CA ALA A 192 3.57 -10.83 1.30
C ALA A 192 4.43 -9.58 1.57
N ALA A 193 3.81 -8.41 1.47
CA ALA A 193 4.43 -7.17 1.93
C ALA A 193 4.61 -7.22 3.45
N LEU A 194 5.73 -6.67 3.91
CA LEU A 194 5.99 -6.39 5.32
C LEU A 194 5.43 -5.01 5.67
N SER A 195 5.17 -4.77 6.95
CA SER A 195 4.64 -3.49 7.45
C SER A 195 5.68 -2.36 7.46
N MET A 196 6.98 -2.69 7.40
CA MET A 196 8.10 -1.76 7.23
C MET A 196 9.06 -2.26 6.15
N GLU A 197 10.04 -1.44 5.76
CA GLU A 197 11.08 -1.87 4.83
C GLU A 197 11.92 -3.02 5.44
N LEU A 198 12.49 -3.86 4.56
CA LEU A 198 13.28 -5.02 4.98
C LEU A 198 14.51 -4.60 5.81
N SER A 199 15.17 -3.50 5.44
CA SER A 199 16.30 -2.93 6.19
C SER A 199 15.87 -2.44 7.57
N ASP A 200 14.69 -1.81 7.66
CA ASP A 200 14.17 -1.34 8.95
C ASP A 200 14.11 -2.50 9.94
N TYR A 201 13.71 -3.71 9.54
CA TYR A 201 13.69 -4.88 10.43
C TYR A 201 15.07 -5.42 10.84
N LEU A 202 16.08 -5.31 9.98
CA LEU A 202 17.29 -6.14 10.03
C LEU A 202 18.59 -5.37 10.26
N ASP A 203 18.65 -4.09 9.91
CA ASP A 203 19.90 -3.32 9.86
C ASP A 203 20.05 -2.44 11.12
N ASP A 204 21.24 -2.43 11.71
CA ASP A 204 21.52 -1.66 12.93
C ASP A 204 22.16 -0.29 12.58
N ASP A 205 21.41 0.52 11.83
CA ASP A 205 21.81 1.86 11.42
C ASP A 205 20.96 2.98 12.08
N PRO A 206 21.43 4.24 12.06
CA PRO A 206 20.75 5.35 12.74
C PRO A 206 19.35 5.70 12.22
N ILE A 207 18.94 5.18 11.06
CA ILE A 207 17.62 5.41 10.46
C ILE A 207 16.69 4.25 10.81
N SER A 208 17.16 3.00 10.68
CA SER A 208 16.36 1.80 10.92
C SER A 208 16.00 1.61 12.40
N ILE A 209 16.92 1.89 13.34
CA ILE A 209 16.67 1.69 14.78
C ILE A 209 15.45 2.50 15.27
N PRO A 210 15.38 3.84 15.07
CA PRO A 210 14.22 4.62 15.51
C PRO A 210 12.91 4.19 14.84
N ARG A 211 12.94 3.75 13.58
CA ARG A 211 11.74 3.27 12.88
C ARG A 211 11.20 1.99 13.49
N ARG A 212 12.06 1.03 13.84
CA ARG A 212 11.65 -0.20 14.56
C ARG A 212 11.03 0.09 15.91
N GLU A 213 11.60 1.03 16.66
CA GLU A 213 11.06 1.45 17.95
C GLU A 213 9.69 2.09 17.77
N ALA A 214 9.56 3.01 16.82
CA ALA A 214 8.31 3.69 16.50
C ALA A 214 7.21 2.69 16.05
N PHE A 215 7.54 1.67 15.28
CA PHE A 215 6.59 0.65 14.84
C PHE A 215 6.01 -0.16 15.99
N GLN A 216 6.85 -0.59 16.95
CA GLN A 216 6.37 -1.31 18.13
C GLN A 216 5.51 -0.41 19.03
N ILE A 217 5.88 0.87 19.18
CA ILE A 217 5.06 1.87 19.90
C ILE A 217 3.70 2.03 19.19
N TYR A 218 3.72 2.19 17.86
CA TYR A 218 2.50 2.34 17.07
C TYR A 218 1.53 1.16 17.26
N ILE A 219 2.00 -0.09 17.15
CA ILE A 219 1.15 -1.26 17.36
C ILE A 219 0.60 -1.26 18.80
N THR A 220 1.47 -1.01 19.79
CA THR A 220 1.08 -0.97 21.21
C THR A 220 -0.03 0.06 21.44
N ASP A 221 0.12 1.27 20.91
CA ASP A 221 -0.86 2.35 21.09
C ASP A 221 -2.18 2.04 20.39
N ILE A 222 -2.15 1.52 19.15
CA ILE A 222 -3.37 1.09 18.45
C ILE A 222 -4.10 -0.01 19.24
N MET A 223 -3.37 -0.98 19.80
CA MET A 223 -3.97 -2.03 20.62
C MET A 223 -4.65 -1.47 21.87
N LYS A 224 -4.01 -0.52 22.55
CA LYS A 224 -4.58 0.14 23.73
C LYS A 224 -5.83 0.93 23.39
N LEU A 225 -5.83 1.64 22.26
CA LEU A 225 -7.01 2.36 21.77
C LEU A 225 -8.16 1.40 21.47
N LEU A 226 -7.90 0.31 20.74
CA LEU A 226 -8.91 -0.70 20.43
C LEU A 226 -9.48 -1.38 21.68
N ALA A 227 -8.63 -1.73 22.64
CA ALA A 227 -9.08 -2.33 23.90
C ALA A 227 -9.95 -1.37 24.70
N LYS A 228 -9.57 -0.09 24.78
CA LYS A 228 -10.37 0.95 25.43
C LYS A 228 -11.75 1.08 24.76
N ASP A 229 -11.80 1.11 23.44
CA ASP A 229 -13.06 1.22 22.69
C ASP A 229 -13.92 -0.05 22.76
N ALA A 230 -13.29 -1.21 22.99
CA ALA A 230 -13.96 -2.47 23.29
C ALA A 230 -14.42 -2.57 24.77
N GLY A 231 -14.18 -1.56 25.60
CA GLY A 231 -14.54 -1.56 27.02
C GLY A 231 -13.66 -2.45 27.91
N ILE A 232 -12.46 -2.80 27.43
CA ILE A 232 -11.50 -3.60 28.18
C ILE A 232 -10.63 -2.68 29.03
N THR A 233 -10.72 -2.82 30.36
CA THR A 233 -10.09 -1.90 31.32
C THR A 233 -9.28 -2.60 32.40
N ASP A 234 -8.96 -3.89 32.23
CA ASP A 234 -8.16 -4.60 33.23
C ASP A 234 -6.69 -4.14 33.23
N MET A 235 -5.99 -4.42 34.33
CA MET A 235 -4.62 -3.94 34.57
C MET A 235 -3.58 -4.52 33.59
N ASN A 236 -3.93 -5.57 32.83
CA ASN A 236 -3.00 -6.26 31.94
C ASN A 236 -3.06 -5.75 30.49
N VAL A 237 -3.92 -4.78 30.17
CA VAL A 237 -4.05 -4.21 28.80
C VAL A 237 -2.69 -3.75 28.26
N GLU A 238 -1.88 -3.05 29.07
CA GLU A 238 -0.57 -2.55 28.65
C GLU A 238 0.38 -3.70 28.28
N ILE A 239 0.40 -4.74 29.12
CA ILE A 239 1.25 -5.91 28.92
C ILE A 239 0.79 -6.66 27.66
N ARG A 240 -0.52 -6.90 27.49
CA ARG A 240 -1.08 -7.57 26.31
C ARG A 240 -0.76 -6.80 25.03
N ALA A 241 -0.93 -5.49 25.02
CA ALA A 241 -0.61 -4.65 23.87
C ALA A 241 0.88 -4.73 23.49
N ALA A 242 1.78 -4.69 24.49
CA ALA A 242 3.21 -4.85 24.26
C ALA A 242 3.57 -6.26 23.76
N THR A 243 2.89 -7.31 24.26
CA THR A 243 3.05 -8.68 23.75
C THR A 243 2.62 -8.78 22.30
N VAL A 244 1.49 -8.16 21.91
CA VAL A 244 1.04 -8.09 20.51
C VAL A 244 2.10 -7.46 19.63
N ALA A 245 2.63 -6.30 20.02
CA ALA A 245 3.67 -5.61 19.27
C ALA A 245 4.92 -6.48 19.11
N GLY A 246 5.36 -7.15 20.18
CA GLY A 246 6.50 -8.06 20.16
C GLY A 246 6.30 -9.29 19.27
N ASP A 247 5.13 -9.92 19.33
CA ASP A 247 4.79 -11.10 18.52
C ASP A 247 4.74 -10.74 17.02
N VAL A 248 4.04 -9.65 16.67
CA VAL A 248 3.96 -9.15 15.28
C VAL A 248 5.36 -8.83 14.76
N PHE A 249 6.16 -8.09 15.53
CA PHE A 249 7.53 -7.78 15.15
C PHE A 249 8.40 -9.03 14.96
N SER A 250 8.26 -10.03 15.84
CA SER A 250 9.00 -11.29 15.74
C SER A 250 8.67 -12.06 14.47
N VAL A 251 7.38 -12.17 14.14
CA VAL A 251 6.92 -12.84 12.90
C VAL A 251 7.39 -12.07 11.67
N GLU A 252 7.19 -10.76 11.62
CA GLU A 252 7.62 -9.97 10.47
C GLU A 252 9.13 -9.94 10.29
N ARG A 253 9.91 -9.88 11.39
CA ARG A 253 11.37 -10.00 11.33
C ARG A 253 11.82 -11.35 10.79
N PHE A 254 11.15 -12.44 11.18
CA PHE A 254 11.41 -13.77 10.63
C PHE A 254 11.14 -13.82 9.11
N LEU A 255 10.04 -13.22 8.66
CA LEU A 255 9.71 -13.09 7.23
C LEU A 255 10.75 -12.23 6.49
N ALA A 256 11.15 -11.09 7.07
CA ALA A 256 12.17 -10.21 6.52
C ALA A 256 13.52 -10.92 6.34
N ASP A 257 13.97 -11.66 7.36
CA ASP A 257 15.21 -12.41 7.28
C ASP A 257 15.12 -13.56 6.25
N SER A 258 13.97 -14.21 6.13
CA SER A 258 13.71 -15.22 5.11
C SER A 258 13.78 -14.64 3.71
N LEU A 259 13.19 -13.46 3.49
CA LEU A 259 13.25 -12.69 2.24
C LEU A 259 14.68 -12.25 1.89
N ARG A 260 15.45 -11.78 2.87
CA ARG A 260 16.85 -11.37 2.66
C ARG A 260 17.72 -12.55 2.22
N ARG A 261 17.50 -13.74 2.81
CA ARG A 261 18.24 -14.96 2.47
C ARG A 261 17.79 -15.59 1.15
N ASN A 262 16.51 -15.44 0.81
CA ASN A 262 15.90 -16.02 -0.38
C ASN A 262 15.16 -14.92 -1.15
N PRO A 263 15.90 -14.01 -1.82
CA PRO A 263 15.27 -12.95 -2.59
C PRO A 263 14.39 -13.55 -3.69
N THR A 264 13.23 -12.94 -3.88
CA THR A 264 12.23 -13.35 -4.87
C THR A 264 12.87 -13.50 -6.24
N SER A 265 12.65 -14.64 -6.90
CA SER A 265 13.19 -14.86 -8.23
C SER A 265 12.42 -14.04 -9.26
N SER A 266 13.11 -13.51 -10.27
CA SER A 266 12.43 -12.94 -11.44
C SER A 266 11.89 -14.03 -12.38
N VAL A 267 12.29 -15.30 -12.20
CA VAL A 267 11.85 -16.42 -13.03
C VAL A 267 10.81 -17.24 -12.24
N PRO A 268 9.54 -17.23 -12.66
CA PRO A 268 8.49 -17.96 -11.96
C PRO A 268 8.71 -19.48 -12.04
N ARG A 269 8.51 -20.17 -10.92
CA ARG A 269 8.51 -21.64 -10.89
C ARG A 269 7.08 -22.15 -10.99
N THR A 270 6.79 -22.91 -12.04
CA THR A 270 5.51 -23.62 -12.17
C THR A 270 5.58 -24.96 -11.43
N THR A 271 4.54 -25.28 -10.68
CA THR A 271 4.35 -26.58 -10.02
C THR A 271 2.85 -26.89 -9.91
N ASN A 272 2.48 -28.02 -9.31
CA ASN A 272 1.08 -28.33 -8.98
C ASN A 272 0.84 -28.26 -7.45
N LEU A 273 -0.43 -28.18 -7.05
CA LEU A 273 -0.82 -28.11 -5.64
C LEU A 273 -0.26 -29.26 -4.78
N GLN A 274 -0.14 -30.45 -5.37
CA GLN A 274 0.28 -31.65 -4.65
C GLN A 274 1.78 -31.62 -4.34
N GLU A 275 2.58 -31.14 -5.29
CA GLU A 275 4.01 -30.88 -5.10
C GLU A 275 4.25 -29.82 -4.03
N ILE A 276 3.47 -28.72 -4.02
CA ILE A 276 3.55 -27.69 -2.97
C ILE A 276 3.23 -28.30 -1.59
N SER A 277 2.14 -29.07 -1.49
CA SER A 277 1.75 -29.73 -0.24
C SER A 277 2.86 -30.65 0.29
N THR A 278 3.57 -31.33 -0.62
CA THR A 278 4.67 -32.25 -0.29
C THR A 278 5.94 -31.51 0.11
N GLN A 279 6.31 -30.43 -0.59
CA GLN A 279 7.52 -29.66 -0.33
C GLN A 279 7.42 -28.79 0.92
N PHE A 280 6.26 -28.18 1.18
CA PHE A 280 6.09 -27.21 2.27
C PHE A 280 5.33 -27.77 3.48
N SER A 281 5.06 -29.09 3.52
CA SER A 281 4.30 -29.75 4.59
C SER A 281 2.93 -29.13 4.90
N VAL A 282 2.33 -28.41 3.94
CA VAL A 282 0.97 -27.86 4.06
C VAL A 282 -0.02 -28.96 3.72
N LYS A 283 -0.85 -29.42 4.67
CA LYS A 283 -1.93 -30.38 4.40
C LYS A 283 -3.09 -29.66 3.67
N ALA A 284 -2.93 -29.41 2.37
CA ALA A 284 -4.02 -28.90 1.54
C ALA A 284 -5.01 -30.03 1.22
N LYS A 285 -6.29 -29.88 1.59
CA LYS A 285 -7.35 -30.77 1.08
C LYS A 285 -7.58 -30.41 -0.39
N GLN A 286 -7.10 -31.27 -1.30
CA GLN A 286 -7.43 -31.22 -2.72
C GLN A 286 -8.95 -31.25 -2.90
N LYS A 287 -9.53 -30.18 -3.42
CA LYS A 287 -10.81 -30.30 -4.12
C LYS A 287 -10.93 -29.54 -5.42
N VAL A 288 -10.06 -28.58 -5.70
CA VAL A 288 -10.01 -27.93 -7.02
C VAL A 288 -8.58 -27.43 -7.26
N MET A 289 -8.09 -27.55 -8.50
CA MET A 289 -6.90 -26.92 -9.10
C MET A 289 -5.71 -27.83 -9.41
N LYS A 290 -5.21 -27.68 -10.65
CA LYS A 290 -4.20 -28.56 -11.27
C LYS A 290 -2.79 -27.96 -11.28
N GLU A 291 -2.61 -26.63 -11.29
CA GLU A 291 -1.28 -25.98 -11.42
C GLU A 291 -1.20 -24.62 -10.70
N ILE A 292 -0.01 -24.25 -10.21
CA ILE A 292 0.32 -23.06 -9.39
C ILE A 292 1.72 -22.51 -9.75
N TYR A 293 1.90 -21.18 -9.73
CA TYR A 293 3.20 -20.50 -9.76
C TYR A 293 3.70 -20.11 -8.37
N MET A 294 5.02 -20.17 -8.17
CA MET A 294 5.72 -19.64 -7.01
C MET A 294 6.88 -18.74 -7.45
N LEU A 295 7.03 -17.59 -6.79
CA LEU A 295 8.13 -16.62 -6.98
C LEU A 295 9.06 -16.54 -5.76
#